data_AF-A0A932Q9T6-F1
#
_entry.id   AF-A0A932Q9T6-F1
#
_cell.length_a   1.000
_cell.length_b   1.000
_cell.length_c   1.000
_cell.angle_alpha   90.00
_cell.angle_beta   90.00
_cell.angle_gamma   90.00
#
_symmetry.space_group_name_H-M   'P 1'
#
loop_
_entity.id
_entity.type
_entity.pdbx_description
1 polymer ?
#
loop_
_entity_poly.entity_id
_entity_poly.type
_entity_poly.pdbx_seq_one_letter_code
_entity_poly.pdbx_strand_id
1 'polypeptide(L)'
;MEEQPNQPQTGTNTKRPSWARRKLLINEHFQLHFIGFTAVISLAACVFFYVASSYFFMTYHEYAVEVGLRPSDPFFRVLYNMEMLLTHIFIGTSVGVLLVSIVGGLIFSHRVAGPMYRMRRHLEAVARGETWANVGFRKKDYFEDVAVAYNDQMHYVRQKLGIDVATGDTGPIATRRLDASAPTPGPVELATPVSVNTEAEAKANVEADKDGIKKAS
;
A
#
# COMPACT_ATOMS: atom_id res chain seq x y z
N MET A 1 67.61 -4.71 -29.79
CA MET A 1 67.35 -3.28 -30.01
C MET A 1 66.27 -3.26 -31.08
N GLU A 2 65.00 -2.96 -30.81
CA GLU A 2 64.42 -2.12 -29.78
C GLU A 2 63.00 -2.61 -29.43
N GLU A 3 62.64 -2.45 -28.16
CA GLU A 3 61.33 -2.64 -27.57
C GLU A 3 60.35 -1.51 -27.96
N GLN A 4 59.07 -1.89 -28.20
CA GLN A 4 57.79 -1.31 -27.70
C GLN A 4 57.49 0.22 -27.83
N PRO A 5 56.21 0.71 -27.81
CA PRO A 5 55.08 0.12 -27.06
C PRO A 5 53.67 0.18 -27.68
N ASN A 6 52.91 -0.86 -27.31
CA ASN A 6 51.58 -0.83 -26.70
C ASN A 6 50.79 0.51 -26.71
N GLN A 7 49.59 0.50 -27.29
CA GLN A 7 48.54 1.50 -27.04
C GLN A 7 47.29 0.77 -26.50
N PRO A 8 46.78 1.12 -25.32
CA PRO A 8 45.65 0.45 -24.69
C PRO A 8 44.32 0.93 -25.29
N GLN A 9 43.50 0.03 -25.83
CA GLN A 9 42.10 0.33 -26.12
C GLN A 9 41.32 0.29 -24.80
N THR A 10 41.20 1.46 -24.18
CA THR A 10 40.36 1.69 -23.02
C THR A 10 38.89 1.57 -23.42
N GLY A 11 38.31 0.40 -23.18
CA GLY A 11 36.86 0.26 -23.16
C GLY A 11 36.28 1.23 -22.14
N THR A 12 35.65 2.31 -22.61
CA THR A 12 34.94 3.26 -21.76
C THR A 12 33.73 2.54 -21.17
N ASN A 13 33.93 1.90 -20.02
CA ASN A 13 32.90 1.34 -19.15
C ASN A 13 32.08 2.51 -18.61
N THR A 14 31.14 2.98 -19.43
CA THR A 14 30.11 3.94 -19.02
C THR A 14 29.16 3.21 -18.09
N LYS A 15 29.51 3.17 -16.79
CA LYS A 15 28.61 2.77 -15.72
C LYS A 15 27.37 3.65 -15.79
N ARG A 16 26.31 3.15 -16.44
CA ARG A 16 25.00 3.81 -16.45
C ARG A 16 24.58 4.08 -15.00
N PRO A 17 24.20 5.32 -14.64
CA PRO A 17 23.95 5.66 -13.24
C PRO A 17 22.77 4.84 -12.69
N SER A 18 22.89 4.36 -11.45
CA SER A 18 22.01 3.37 -10.83
C SER A 18 20.58 3.84 -10.56
N TRP A 19 20.31 5.13 -10.71
CA TRP A 19 18.97 5.71 -10.58
C TRP A 19 18.09 5.47 -11.81
N ALA A 20 18.68 5.30 -13.01
CA ALA A 20 17.96 5.15 -14.27
C ALA A 20 17.26 3.78 -14.47
N ARG A 21 17.35 2.88 -13.48
CA ARG A 21 16.70 1.54 -13.49
C ARG A 21 15.54 1.39 -12.50
N ARG A 22 15.02 2.48 -11.96
CA ARG A 22 13.87 2.44 -11.05
C ARG A 22 12.59 2.75 -11.83
N LYS A 23 11.95 1.72 -12.39
CA LYS A 23 10.52 1.79 -12.69
C LYS A 23 9.80 2.01 -11.35
N LEU A 24 9.46 3.26 -11.04
CA LEU A 24 8.81 3.64 -9.78
C LEU A 24 7.35 3.13 -9.73
N LEU A 25 6.75 2.91 -10.90
CA LEU A 25 5.41 2.35 -11.08
C LEU A 25 5.54 0.85 -11.36
N ILE A 26 5.40 0.02 -10.32
CA ILE A 26 5.35 -1.45 -10.43
C ILE A 26 3.89 -1.94 -10.46
N ASN A 27 2.99 -1.26 -9.72
CA ASN A 27 1.55 -1.55 -9.67
C ASN A 27 0.77 -0.23 -9.60
N GLU A 28 0.51 0.33 -10.77
CA GLU A 28 -0.17 1.62 -10.93
C GLU A 28 -1.59 1.61 -10.32
N HIS A 29 -2.31 0.50 -10.46
CA HIS A 29 -3.70 0.38 -9.97
C HIS A 29 -3.81 0.52 -8.44
N PHE A 30 -2.98 -0.21 -7.68
CA PHE A 30 -3.00 -0.13 -6.21
C PHE A 30 -2.47 1.23 -5.71
N GLN A 31 -1.45 1.77 -6.38
CA GLN A 31 -0.88 3.07 -6.01
C GLN A 31 -1.87 4.21 -6.22
N LEU A 32 -2.57 4.25 -7.36
CA LEU A 32 -3.58 5.27 -7.65
C LEU A 32 -4.78 5.16 -6.71
N HIS A 33 -5.27 3.95 -6.43
CA HIS A 33 -6.34 3.75 -5.46
C HIS A 33 -5.94 4.24 -4.07
N PHE A 34 -4.74 3.90 -3.60
CA PHE A 34 -4.26 4.30 -2.28
C PHE A 34 -4.07 5.82 -2.18
N ILE A 35 -3.41 6.43 -3.17
CA ILE A 35 -3.18 7.88 -3.19
C ILE A 35 -4.51 8.64 -3.32
N GLY A 36 -5.41 8.18 -4.19
CA GLY A 36 -6.74 8.77 -4.33
C GLY A 36 -7.53 8.71 -3.02
N PHE A 37 -7.53 7.55 -2.36
CA PHE A 37 -8.16 7.37 -1.06
C PHE A 37 -7.59 8.30 0.02
N THR A 38 -6.26 8.38 0.17
CA THR A 38 -5.63 9.26 1.17
C THR A 38 -5.82 10.74 0.84
N ALA A 39 -5.85 11.10 -0.43
CA ALA A 39 -6.13 12.47 -0.89
C ALA A 39 -7.58 12.88 -0.59
N VAL A 40 -8.57 12.00 -0.83
CA VAL A 40 -9.98 12.26 -0.51
C VAL A 40 -10.16 12.46 0.99
N ILE A 41 -9.55 11.61 1.83
CA ILE A 41 -9.60 11.78 3.30
C ILE A 41 -8.95 13.10 3.72
N SER A 42 -7.79 13.42 3.14
CA SER A 42 -7.07 14.67 3.45
C SER A 42 -7.90 15.90 3.05
N LEU A 43 -8.57 15.85 1.89
CA LEU A 43 -9.44 16.91 1.41
C LEU A 43 -10.68 17.05 2.30
N ALA A 44 -11.32 15.93 2.67
CA ALA A 44 -12.47 15.94 3.58
C ALA A 44 -12.10 16.53 4.95
N ALA A 45 -10.92 16.19 5.48
CA ALA A 45 -10.40 16.79 6.71
C ALA A 45 -10.19 18.30 6.55
N CYS A 46 -9.60 18.76 5.44
CA CYS A 46 -9.43 20.19 5.17
C CYS A 46 -10.79 20.90 5.11
N VAL A 47 -11.76 20.35 4.39
CA VAL A 47 -13.12 20.93 4.32
C VAL A 47 -13.74 20.99 5.71
N PHE A 48 -13.66 19.92 6.48
CA PHE A 48 -14.17 19.88 7.85
C PHE A 48 -13.52 20.96 8.73
N PHE A 49 -12.20 21.08 8.72
CA PHE A 49 -11.48 22.10 9.50
C PHE A 49 -11.83 23.53 9.06
N TYR A 50 -11.97 23.76 7.75
CA TYR A 50 -12.37 25.06 7.22
C TYR A 50 -13.78 25.44 7.68
N VAL A 51 -14.74 24.52 7.57
CA VAL A 51 -16.12 24.73 8.04
C VAL A 51 -16.15 24.98 9.54
N ALA A 52 -15.44 24.18 10.33
CA ALA A 52 -15.34 24.38 11.78
C ALA A 52 -14.74 25.75 12.14
N SER A 53 -13.67 26.16 11.45
CA SER A 53 -13.05 27.47 11.64
C SER A 53 -13.98 28.62 11.24
N SER A 54 -14.70 28.50 10.13
CA SER A 54 -15.65 29.52 9.68
C SER A 54 -16.83 29.64 10.66
N TYR A 55 -17.37 28.51 11.12
CA TYR A 55 -18.39 28.48 12.17
C TYR A 55 -17.92 29.14 13.46
N PHE A 56 -16.66 28.92 13.86
CA PHE A 56 -16.07 29.58 15.01
C PHE A 56 -16.04 31.10 14.84
N PHE A 57 -15.56 31.64 13.71
CA PHE A 57 -15.54 33.09 13.49
C PHE A 57 -16.95 33.71 13.43
N MET A 58 -17.92 33.02 12.81
CA MET A 58 -19.32 33.44 12.81
C MET A 58 -19.88 33.55 14.23
N THR A 59 -19.65 32.52 15.04
CA THR A 59 -20.08 32.47 16.45
C THR A 59 -19.43 33.60 17.28
N TYR A 60 -18.14 33.87 17.07
CA TYR A 60 -17.45 34.98 17.74
C TYR A 60 -17.98 36.35 17.34
N HIS A 61 -18.34 36.52 16.06
CA HIS A 61 -18.98 37.74 15.59
C HIS A 61 -20.33 37.96 16.30
N GLU A 62 -21.16 36.92 16.42
CA GLU A 62 -22.45 36.99 17.13
C GLU A 62 -22.28 37.33 18.61
N TYR A 63 -21.37 36.65 19.32
CA TYR A 63 -21.09 36.96 20.73
C TYR A 63 -20.61 38.39 20.94
N ALA A 64 -19.79 38.92 20.02
CA ALA A 64 -19.32 40.30 20.11
C ALA A 64 -20.48 41.31 20.03
N VAL A 65 -21.45 41.06 19.14
CA VAL A 65 -22.66 41.88 19.04
C VAL A 65 -23.55 41.74 20.27
N GLU A 66 -23.69 40.53 20.81
CA GLU A 66 -24.51 40.25 22.00
C GLU A 66 -24.00 40.99 23.26
N VAL A 67 -22.67 41.11 23.43
CA VAL A 67 -22.09 41.89 24.53
C VAL A 67 -22.13 43.42 24.30
N GLY A 68 -22.76 43.86 23.22
CA GLY A 68 -23.03 45.28 22.93
C GLY A 68 -21.99 45.98 22.06
N LEU A 69 -21.04 45.25 21.44
CA LEU A 69 -20.13 45.85 20.47
C LEU A 69 -20.89 46.19 19.19
N ARG A 70 -20.63 47.39 18.66
CA ARG A 70 -21.21 47.82 17.39
C ARG A 70 -20.33 47.33 16.24
N PRO A 71 -20.89 46.92 15.09
CA PRO A 71 -20.10 46.53 13.93
C PRO A 71 -19.07 47.57 13.44
N SER A 72 -19.25 48.85 13.80
CA SER A 72 -18.30 49.94 13.54
C SER A 72 -17.07 49.94 14.45
N ASP A 73 -17.07 49.15 15.52
CA ASP A 73 -16.01 49.15 16.52
C ASP A 73 -14.72 48.56 15.93
N PRO A 74 -13.53 49.08 16.31
CA PRO A 74 -12.25 48.58 15.84
C PRO A 74 -12.03 47.06 16.03
N PHE A 75 -12.74 46.46 16.99
CA PHE A 75 -12.73 45.03 17.25
C PHE A 75 -13.06 44.20 16.00
N PHE A 76 -14.12 44.54 15.26
CA PHE A 76 -14.54 43.77 14.09
C PHE A 76 -13.51 43.83 12.95
N ARG A 77 -12.80 44.95 12.81
CA ARG A 77 -11.67 45.07 11.88
C ARG A 77 -10.53 44.12 12.26
N VAL A 78 -10.21 44.03 13.54
CA VAL A 78 -9.18 43.08 14.02
C VAL A 78 -9.65 41.65 13.82
N LEU A 79 -10.90 41.32 14.15
CA LEU A 79 -11.49 40.01 13.97
C LEU A 79 -11.44 39.56 12.49
N TYR A 80 -11.83 40.43 11.57
CA TYR A 80 -11.75 40.18 10.12
C TYR A 80 -10.31 39.95 9.65
N ASN A 81 -9.36 40.77 10.11
CA ASN A 81 -7.94 40.59 9.77
C ASN A 81 -7.40 39.25 10.28
N MET A 82 -7.83 38.81 11.47
CA MET A 82 -7.45 37.51 12.02
C MET A 82 -8.06 36.37 11.22
N GLU A 83 -9.34 36.44 10.87
CA GLU A 83 -10.00 35.46 9.99
C GLU A 83 -9.29 35.34 8.64
N MET A 84 -8.94 36.48 8.02
CA MET A 84 -8.20 36.51 6.77
C MET A 84 -6.81 35.90 6.92
N LEU A 85 -6.07 36.25 7.97
CA LEU A 85 -4.74 35.69 8.23
C LEU A 85 -4.80 34.17 8.46
N LEU A 86 -5.74 33.70 9.28
CA LEU A 86 -5.94 32.27 9.53
C LEU A 86 -6.34 31.54 8.26
N THR A 87 -7.20 32.13 7.42
CA THR A 87 -7.60 31.55 6.13
C THR A 87 -6.40 31.40 5.19
N HIS A 88 -5.52 32.40 5.10
CA HIS A 88 -4.31 32.30 4.27
C HIS A 88 -3.34 31.23 4.79
N ILE A 89 -3.11 31.19 6.10
CA ILE A 89 -2.28 30.15 6.73
C ILE A 89 -2.90 28.78 6.46
N PHE A 90 -4.21 28.63 6.63
CA PHE A 90 -4.95 27.40 6.40
C PHE A 90 -4.84 26.90 4.96
N ILE A 91 -4.98 27.78 3.96
CA ILE A 91 -4.81 27.42 2.55
C ILE A 91 -3.37 26.94 2.31
N GLY A 92 -2.38 27.69 2.80
CA GLY A 92 -0.96 27.34 2.66
C GLY A 92 -0.63 25.98 3.29
N THR A 93 -1.09 25.74 4.52
CA THR A 93 -0.88 24.46 5.21
C THR A 93 -1.65 23.32 4.56
N SER A 94 -2.87 23.55 4.07
CA SER A 94 -3.68 22.54 3.37
C SER A 94 -3.01 22.06 2.09
N VAL A 95 -2.43 22.98 1.29
CA VAL A 95 -1.63 22.62 0.12
C VAL A 95 -0.42 21.79 0.53
N GLY A 96 0.27 22.19 1.60
CA GLY A 96 1.41 21.43 2.14
C GLY A 96 1.03 20.02 2.58
N VAL A 97 -0.08 19.87 3.31
CA VAL A 97 -0.61 18.57 3.75
C VAL A 97 -0.96 17.69 2.55
N LEU A 98 -1.63 18.23 1.53
CA LEU A 98 -1.94 17.47 0.31
C LEU A 98 -0.68 16.97 -0.40
N LEU A 99 0.34 17.83 -0.55
CA LEU A 99 1.61 17.44 -1.14
C LEU A 99 2.30 16.33 -0.34
N VAL A 100 2.35 16.47 0.99
CA VAL A 100 2.93 15.45 1.88
C VAL A 100 2.14 14.14 1.80
N SER A 101 0.81 14.19 1.77
CA SER A 101 -0.05 13.01 1.62
C SER A 101 0.17 12.28 0.30
N ILE A 102 0.35 13.00 -0.81
CA ILE A 102 0.63 12.40 -2.13
C ILE A 102 2.01 11.73 -2.14
N VAL A 103 3.06 12.45 -1.72
CA VAL A 103 4.43 11.93 -1.71
C VAL A 103 4.57 10.76 -0.73
N GLY A 104 4.01 10.92 0.48
CA GLY A 104 3.97 9.89 1.50
C GLY A 104 3.19 8.66 1.03
N GLY A 105 2.03 8.86 0.39
CA GLY A 105 1.22 7.79 -0.19
C GLY A 105 1.95 7.01 -1.26
N LEU A 106 2.69 7.68 -2.14
CA LEU A 106 3.50 7.04 -3.18
C LEU A 106 4.62 6.18 -2.58
N ILE A 107 5.38 6.73 -1.63
CA ILE A 107 6.47 6.01 -0.98
C ILE A 107 5.94 4.81 -0.19
N PHE A 108 4.88 5.01 0.58
CA PHE A 108 4.26 3.97 1.39
C PHE A 108 3.70 2.85 0.52
N SER A 109 2.90 3.19 -0.50
CA SER A 109 2.29 2.22 -1.40
C SER A 109 3.35 1.41 -2.15
N HIS A 110 4.48 2.00 -2.54
CA HIS A 110 5.59 1.26 -3.14
C HIS A 110 6.21 0.24 -2.17
N ARG A 111 6.40 0.60 -0.90
CA ARG A 111 6.97 -0.29 0.13
C ARG A 111 6.03 -1.44 0.53
N VAL A 112 4.75 -1.34 0.20
CA VAL A 112 3.71 -2.37 0.42
C VAL A 112 3.50 -3.23 -0.82
N ALA A 113 3.28 -2.61 -1.99
CA ALA A 113 2.96 -3.33 -3.23
C ALA A 113 4.14 -4.13 -3.79
N GLY A 114 5.36 -3.63 -3.63
CA GLY A 114 6.59 -4.28 -4.09
C GLY A 114 6.81 -5.69 -3.52
N PRO A 115 6.89 -5.87 -2.19
CA PRO A 115 7.05 -7.19 -1.57
C PRO A 115 5.88 -8.13 -1.88
N MET A 116 4.64 -7.64 -1.87
CA MET A 116 3.46 -8.47 -2.16
C MET A 116 3.42 -8.97 -3.60
N TYR A 117 3.80 -8.13 -4.57
CA TYR A 117 3.94 -8.56 -5.96
C TYR A 117 5.01 -9.65 -6.12
N ARG A 118 6.16 -9.49 -5.44
CA ARG A 118 7.23 -10.50 -5.44
C ARG A 118 6.78 -11.81 -4.80
N MET A 119 6.06 -11.73 -3.68
CA MET A 119 5.51 -12.90 -3.00
C MET A 119 4.54 -13.67 -3.89
N ARG A 120 3.56 -12.97 -4.49
CA ARG A 120 2.60 -13.60 -5.41
C ARG A 120 3.30 -14.34 -6.54
N ARG A 121 4.25 -13.69 -7.23
CA ARG A 121 5.01 -14.32 -8.32
C ARG A 121 5.81 -15.54 -7.83
N HIS A 122 6.36 -15.47 -6.63
CA HIS A 122 7.12 -16.58 -6.04
C HIS A 122 6.20 -17.76 -5.71
N LEU A 123 5.06 -17.52 -5.05
CA LEU A 123 4.03 -18.53 -4.78
C LEU A 123 3.56 -19.21 -6.07
N GLU A 124 3.30 -18.44 -7.11
CA GLU A 124 2.92 -18.97 -8.43
C GLU A 124 4.02 -19.83 -9.06
N ALA A 125 5.29 -19.44 -8.94
CA ALA A 125 6.42 -20.23 -9.43
C ALA A 125 6.59 -21.54 -8.66
N VAL A 126 6.43 -21.52 -7.33
CA VAL A 126 6.43 -22.72 -6.48
C VAL A 126 5.26 -23.64 -6.86
N ALA A 127 4.06 -23.09 -7.04
CA ALA A 127 2.88 -23.84 -7.45
C ALA A 127 3.03 -24.52 -8.82
N ARG A 128 3.76 -23.88 -9.75
CA ARG A 128 4.09 -24.46 -11.06
C ARG A 128 5.28 -25.42 -11.04
N GLY A 129 5.91 -25.64 -9.90
CA GLY A 129 7.09 -26.50 -9.85
C GLY A 129 8.35 -25.86 -10.47
N GLU A 130 8.46 -24.53 -10.49
CA GLU A 130 9.59 -23.84 -11.13
C GLU A 130 10.75 -23.56 -10.17
N THR A 131 10.50 -23.48 -8.86
CA THR A 131 11.54 -23.09 -7.90
C THR A 131 11.31 -23.65 -6.50
N TRP A 132 12.40 -23.98 -5.82
CA TRP A 132 12.48 -24.18 -4.37
C TRP A 132 13.34 -23.11 -3.69
N ALA A 133 13.53 -21.94 -4.30
CA ALA A 133 14.35 -20.91 -3.69
C ALA A 133 13.61 -20.24 -2.51
N ASN A 134 14.35 -19.54 -1.65
CA ASN A 134 13.75 -18.68 -0.64
C ASN A 134 13.30 -17.35 -1.27
N VAL A 135 12.26 -16.75 -0.72
CA VAL A 135 11.82 -15.40 -1.08
C VAL A 135 12.44 -14.36 -0.14
N GLY A 136 12.85 -13.23 -0.67
CA GLY A 136 13.44 -12.14 0.11
C GLY A 136 12.89 -10.77 -0.30
N PHE A 137 12.60 -9.94 0.70
CA PHE A 137 12.17 -8.55 0.51
C PHE A 137 13.31 -7.58 0.83
N ARG A 138 13.12 -6.28 0.54
CA ARG A 138 14.11 -5.26 0.89
C ARG A 138 13.96 -4.92 2.37
N LYS A 139 15.06 -4.54 3.06
CA LYS A 139 15.06 -4.13 4.48
C LYS A 139 14.07 -3.02 4.88
N LYS A 140 13.53 -2.30 3.90
CA LYS A 140 12.55 -1.22 4.13
C LYS A 140 11.15 -1.64 3.69
N ASP A 141 10.94 -2.83 3.19
CA ASP A 141 9.60 -3.28 2.81
C ASP A 141 8.80 -3.65 4.09
N TYR A 142 7.48 -3.48 4.07
CA TYR A 142 6.67 -3.64 5.28
C TYR A 142 6.51 -5.08 5.78
N PHE A 143 6.75 -6.07 4.92
CA PHE A 143 6.38 -7.47 5.15
C PHE A 143 7.58 -8.42 5.24
N GLU A 144 8.74 -7.93 5.70
CA GLU A 144 9.96 -8.76 5.79
C GLU A 144 9.75 -10.02 6.65
N ASP A 145 8.98 -9.91 7.72
CA ASP A 145 8.51 -10.99 8.58
C ASP A 145 7.71 -12.07 7.82
N VAL A 146 6.85 -11.67 6.88
CA VAL A 146 6.09 -12.60 6.03
C VAL A 146 7.03 -13.43 5.15
N ALA A 147 8.10 -12.83 4.63
CA ALA A 147 9.10 -13.58 3.86
C ALA A 147 9.84 -14.59 4.73
N VAL A 148 10.18 -14.23 5.97
CA VAL A 148 10.82 -15.14 6.94
C VAL A 148 9.90 -16.31 7.27
N ALA A 149 8.66 -16.05 7.69
CA ALA A 149 7.70 -17.08 8.03
C ALA A 149 7.42 -18.04 6.86
N TYR A 150 7.31 -17.51 5.65
CA TYR A 150 7.14 -18.33 4.44
C TYR A 150 8.36 -19.21 4.17
N ASN A 151 9.58 -18.67 4.31
CA ASN A 151 10.80 -19.44 4.12
C ASN A 151 10.94 -20.57 5.16
N ASP A 152 10.56 -20.32 6.41
CA ASP A 152 10.56 -21.33 7.47
C ASP A 152 9.56 -22.45 7.18
N GLN A 153 8.34 -22.09 6.73
CA GLN A 153 7.36 -23.06 6.25
C GLN A 153 7.95 -23.90 5.10
N MET A 154 8.61 -23.26 4.14
CA MET A 154 9.17 -23.97 3.00
C MET A 154 10.36 -24.86 3.38
N HIS A 155 11.15 -24.45 4.36
CA HIS A 155 12.20 -25.29 4.94
C HIS A 155 11.60 -26.58 5.54
N TYR A 156 10.52 -26.47 6.33
CA TYR A 156 9.83 -27.62 6.90
C TYR A 156 9.30 -28.58 5.82
N VAL A 157 8.68 -28.05 4.76
CA VAL A 157 8.16 -28.85 3.64
C VAL A 157 9.31 -29.56 2.90
N ARG A 158 10.41 -28.86 2.61
CA ARG A 158 11.58 -29.44 1.94
C ARG A 158 12.21 -30.55 2.76
N GLN A 159 12.34 -30.34 4.08
CA GLN A 159 12.86 -31.36 5.00
C GLN A 159 12.00 -32.62 5.00
N LYS A 160 10.66 -32.48 5.03
CA LYS A 160 9.75 -33.62 4.96
C LYS A 160 9.79 -34.38 3.63
N LEU A 161 10.11 -33.68 2.55
CA LEU A 161 10.22 -34.26 1.20
C LEU A 161 11.65 -34.76 0.89
N GLY A 162 12.61 -34.65 1.82
CA GLY A 162 14.01 -35.05 1.57
C GLY A 162 14.73 -34.18 0.53
N ILE A 163 14.27 -32.94 0.30
CA ILE A 163 14.82 -32.06 -0.74
C ILE A 163 15.92 -31.18 -0.13
N ASP A 164 17.18 -31.59 -0.33
CA ASP A 164 18.34 -30.76 0.01
C ASP A 164 18.56 -29.68 -1.06
N VAL A 165 17.97 -28.51 -0.83
CA VAL A 165 18.26 -27.30 -1.61
C VAL A 165 19.36 -26.55 -0.89
N ALA A 166 20.61 -26.90 -1.18
CA ALA A 166 21.74 -26.07 -0.78
C ALA A 166 21.48 -24.65 -1.32
N THR A 167 21.51 -23.68 -0.42
CA THR A 167 21.10 -22.29 -0.60
C THR A 167 21.63 -21.72 -1.92
N GLY A 168 20.82 -21.71 -2.98
CA GLY A 168 21.21 -21.16 -4.29
C GLY A 168 20.78 -21.94 -5.52
N ASP A 169 20.28 -23.18 -5.41
CA ASP A 169 19.86 -23.94 -6.59
C ASP A 169 18.48 -23.46 -7.11
N THR A 170 18.46 -23.00 -8.36
CA THR A 170 17.29 -22.43 -9.06
C THR A 170 16.72 -23.38 -10.09
N GLY A 171 17.09 -24.66 -10.04
CA GLY A 171 16.59 -25.69 -10.94
C GLY A 171 15.08 -25.98 -10.80
N PRO A 172 14.42 -26.44 -11.87
CA PRO A 172 13.00 -26.78 -11.86
C PRO A 172 12.71 -27.98 -10.94
N ILE A 173 11.56 -27.94 -10.26
CA ILE A 173 11.11 -28.97 -9.31
C ILE A 173 10.95 -30.34 -10.00
N ALA A 174 10.62 -30.33 -11.29
CA ALA A 174 10.32 -31.52 -12.08
C ALA A 174 11.48 -32.54 -12.23
N THR A 175 12.74 -32.17 -11.95
CA THR A 175 13.90 -33.04 -12.22
C THR A 175 14.38 -33.87 -11.03
N ARG A 176 13.86 -33.65 -9.82
CA ARG A 176 14.26 -34.46 -8.64
C ARG A 176 13.18 -35.52 -8.39
N ARG A 177 13.47 -36.75 -8.81
CA ARG A 177 12.60 -37.93 -8.63
C ARG A 177 12.08 -37.96 -7.19
N LEU A 178 10.76 -37.95 -7.05
CA LEU A 178 10.05 -38.46 -5.87
C LEU A 178 10.36 -39.95 -5.79
N ASP A 179 11.33 -40.32 -4.97
CA ASP A 179 11.53 -41.66 -4.49
C ASP A 179 10.24 -42.13 -3.83
N ALA A 180 9.66 -43.19 -4.41
CA ALA A 180 8.33 -43.72 -4.16
C ALA A 180 8.20 -44.45 -2.81
N SER A 181 8.63 -43.82 -1.72
CA SER A 181 8.54 -44.36 -0.36
C SER A 181 7.89 -43.42 0.66
N ALA A 182 7.61 -42.16 0.29
CA ALA A 182 6.79 -41.29 1.12
C ALA A 182 5.31 -41.72 1.05
N PRO A 183 4.59 -41.80 2.18
CA PRO A 183 3.17 -42.11 2.15
C PRO A 183 2.47 -41.04 1.31
N THR A 184 1.76 -41.46 0.27
CA THR A 184 0.89 -40.57 -0.50
C THR A 184 0.04 -39.78 0.49
N PRO A 185 0.15 -38.44 0.53
CA PRO A 185 -0.87 -37.66 1.21
C PRO A 185 -2.18 -38.05 0.54
N GLY A 186 -3.16 -38.48 1.34
CA GLY A 186 -4.52 -38.70 0.82
C GLY A 186 -4.99 -37.46 0.07
N PRO A 187 -5.97 -37.60 -0.85
CA PRO A 187 -6.41 -36.49 -1.69
C PRO A 187 -6.63 -35.25 -0.83
N VAL A 188 -5.84 -34.20 -1.06
CA VAL A 188 -6.18 -32.89 -0.51
C VAL A 188 -7.45 -32.52 -1.24
N GLU A 189 -8.58 -32.70 -0.57
CA GLU A 189 -9.87 -32.18 -0.99
C GLU A 189 -9.65 -30.69 -1.21
N LEU A 190 -9.54 -30.28 -2.47
CA LEU A 190 -9.50 -28.87 -2.82
C LEU A 190 -10.77 -28.30 -2.21
N ALA A 191 -10.61 -27.51 -1.15
CA ALA A 191 -11.69 -26.67 -0.68
C ALA A 191 -12.21 -25.94 -1.92
N THR A 192 -13.46 -26.25 -2.27
CA THR A 192 -14.16 -25.62 -3.39
C THR A 192 -13.91 -24.11 -3.33
N PRO A 193 -13.70 -23.43 -4.47
CA PRO A 193 -13.55 -21.99 -4.46
C PRO A 193 -14.72 -21.41 -3.66
N VAL A 194 -14.41 -20.68 -2.60
CA VAL A 194 -15.41 -19.91 -1.85
C VAL A 194 -16.05 -18.99 -2.87
N SER A 195 -17.23 -19.37 -3.35
CA SER A 195 -18.07 -18.54 -4.18
C SER A 195 -18.43 -17.34 -3.31
N VAL A 196 -17.78 -16.21 -3.57
CA VAL A 196 -18.21 -14.93 -3.05
C VAL A 196 -19.56 -14.64 -3.72
N ASN A 197 -20.65 -15.09 -3.10
CA ASN A 197 -22.02 -14.71 -3.46
C ASN A 197 -22.25 -13.28 -2.97
N THR A 198 -21.68 -12.32 -3.68
CA THR A 198 -22.08 -10.92 -3.58
C THR A 198 -23.44 -10.72 -4.24
N GLU A 199 -24.31 -9.94 -3.59
CA GLU A 199 -25.60 -9.37 -4.03
C GLU A 199 -26.91 -10.15 -3.84
N ALA A 200 -26.96 -11.48 -3.90
CA ALA A 200 -28.25 -12.19 -3.78
C ALA A 200 -28.72 -12.35 -2.31
N GLU A 201 -27.83 -12.72 -1.39
CA GLU A 201 -28.18 -12.93 0.03
C GLU A 201 -28.39 -11.62 0.80
N ALA A 202 -27.72 -10.53 0.39
CA ALA A 202 -27.92 -9.21 0.98
C ALA A 202 -29.31 -8.63 0.68
N LYS A 203 -29.92 -8.97 -0.46
CA LYS A 203 -31.29 -8.52 -0.80
C LYS A 203 -32.36 -9.35 -0.09
N ALA A 204 -32.13 -10.65 0.12
CA ALA A 204 -33.07 -11.52 0.83
C ALA A 204 -33.22 -11.15 2.33
N ASN A 205 -32.13 -10.75 2.99
CA ASN A 205 -32.18 -10.34 4.40
C ASN A 205 -32.81 -8.96 4.64
N VAL A 206 -32.79 -8.07 3.64
CA VAL A 206 -33.44 -6.74 3.74
C VAL A 206 -34.96 -6.84 3.48
N GLU A 207 -35.41 -7.80 2.67
CA GLU A 207 -36.83 -8.06 2.42
C GLU A 207 -37.50 -8.75 3.64
N ALA A 208 -36.80 -9.70 4.29
CA ALA A 208 -37.32 -10.44 5.44
C ALA A 208 -37.50 -9.58 6.72
N ASP A 209 -36.69 -8.53 6.89
CA ASP A 209 -36.79 -7.61 8.05
C ASP A 209 -37.97 -6.63 7.92
N LYS A 210 -38.40 -6.30 6.69
CA LYS A 210 -39.55 -5.42 6.46
C LYS A 210 -40.89 -6.09 6.74
N ASP A 211 -41.01 -7.40 6.55
CA ASP A 211 -42.23 -8.16 6.83
C ASP A 211 -42.39 -8.50 8.32
N GLY A 212 -41.30 -8.54 9.09
CA GLY A 212 -41.34 -8.73 10.54
C GLY A 212 -41.92 -7.52 11.29
N ILE A 213 -41.65 -6.30 10.82
CA ILE A 213 -42.08 -5.06 11.49
C ILE A 213 -43.56 -4.74 11.25
N LYS A 214 -44.19 -5.27 10.20
CA LYS A 214 -45.64 -5.08 9.94
C LYS A 214 -46.57 -6.01 10.71
N LYS A 215 -46.06 -7.05 11.39
CA LYS A 215 -46.88 -7.98 12.20
C LYS A 215 -46.85 -7.69 13.71
N ALA A 216 -46.13 -6.66 14.14
CA ALA A 216 -45.99 -6.28 15.54
C ALA A 216 -46.56 -4.88 15.86
N SER A 217 -47.40 -4.31 14.98
CA SER A 217 -48.16 -3.07 15.22
C SER A 217 -49.65 -3.27 15.04
#